data_AF-A0A7Z0SDH4-F1
#
_entry.id   AF-A0A7Z0SDH4-F1
#
_cell.length_a   1.000
_cell.length_b   1.000
_cell.length_c   1.000
_cell.angle_alpha   90.00
_cell.angle_beta   90.00
_cell.angle_gamma   90.00
#
_symmetry.space_group_name_H-M   'P 1'
#
loop_
_entity.id
_entity.type
_entity.pdbx_description
1 polymer ?
#
loop_
_entity_poly.entity_id
_entity_poly.type
_entity_poly.pdbx_seq_one_letter_code
_entity_poly.pdbx_strand_id
1 'polypeptide(L)'
;MRFDDRVTGKLAEFCPHATIVHIDIDPASISKTVKVDVPIVGDVKLVLKQMLSVLKEHKKKPSKKALSAWWSRIEQWREANCLEFDRDSEVIKPQAVVEQLYQVTKGDAYITSDVGQHQMFAAQFYHFDKPRRWINSGGLGTMGFGLPAAIGVKLAHPEADVACITGEASIQMCIQELLIFGKDTKVKKFLT
;
A
#
# COMPACT_ATOMS: atom_id res chain seq x y z
N MET A 1 -7.26 1.16 -8.95
CA MET A 1 -6.22 0.16 -9.29
C MET A 1 -6.52 -0.30 -10.69
N ARG A 2 -5.56 -0.26 -11.62
CA ARG A 2 -5.83 -0.40 -13.07
C ARG A 2 -5.69 -1.84 -13.59
N PHE A 3 -5.98 -2.84 -12.74
CA PHE A 3 -5.81 -4.26 -13.06
C PHE A 3 -4.42 -4.60 -13.64
N ASP A 4 -3.38 -4.14 -12.93
CA ASP A 4 -1.98 -4.44 -13.28
C ASP A 4 -1.69 -5.95 -13.20
N ASP A 5 -0.73 -6.44 -13.97
CA ASP A 5 -0.37 -7.86 -14.04
C ASP A 5 0.19 -8.37 -12.70
N ARG A 6 0.88 -7.53 -11.92
CA ARG A 6 1.36 -7.89 -10.57
C ARG A 6 0.25 -8.14 -9.56
N VAL A 7 -0.98 -7.70 -9.86
CA VAL A 7 -2.17 -7.93 -9.03
C VAL A 7 -3.00 -9.07 -9.59
N THR A 8 -3.21 -9.05 -10.90
CA THR A 8 -4.14 -9.96 -11.55
C THR A 8 -3.53 -11.34 -11.81
N GLY A 9 -2.21 -11.43 -11.93
CA GLY A 9 -1.51 -12.65 -12.32
C GLY A 9 -2.04 -13.16 -13.65
N LYS A 10 -2.56 -14.39 -13.66
CA LYS A 10 -3.19 -14.97 -14.83
C LYS A 10 -4.63 -14.48 -14.97
N LEU A 11 -4.89 -13.64 -15.97
CA LEU A 11 -6.21 -13.02 -16.19
C LEU A 11 -7.39 -14.00 -16.23
N ALA A 12 -7.20 -15.19 -16.79
CA ALA A 12 -8.23 -16.22 -16.84
C ALA A 12 -8.65 -16.75 -15.45
N GLU A 13 -7.78 -16.61 -14.45
CA GLU A 13 -7.99 -17.03 -13.07
C GLU A 13 -8.32 -15.85 -12.14
N PHE A 14 -8.23 -14.62 -12.64
CA PHE A 14 -8.56 -13.42 -11.89
C PHE A 14 -10.07 -13.21 -11.81
N CYS A 15 -10.65 -13.48 -10.65
CA CYS A 15 -12.07 -13.26 -10.37
C CYS A 15 -13.04 -13.90 -11.40
N PRO A 16 -12.90 -15.19 -11.75
CA PRO A 16 -13.58 -15.82 -12.90
C PRO A 16 -15.11 -15.89 -12.78
N HIS A 17 -15.66 -15.65 -11.59
CA HIS A 17 -17.09 -15.72 -11.30
C HIS A 17 -17.65 -14.41 -10.71
N ALA A 18 -16.86 -13.34 -10.68
CA ALA A 18 -17.28 -12.07 -10.10
C ALA A 18 -17.89 -11.14 -11.16
N THR A 19 -18.90 -10.36 -10.75
CA THR A 19 -19.32 -9.18 -11.50
C THR A 19 -18.34 -8.03 -11.20
N ILE A 20 -17.75 -7.47 -12.24
CA ILE A 20 -16.70 -6.44 -12.12
C ILE A 20 -17.31 -5.06 -12.35
N VAL A 21 -17.33 -4.26 -11.28
CA VAL A 21 -17.65 -2.83 -11.33
C VAL A 21 -16.34 -2.05 -11.27
N HIS A 22 -16.05 -1.24 -12.30
CA HIS A 22 -14.80 -0.47 -12.37
C HIS A 22 -15.11 1.02 -12.50
N ILE A 23 -14.65 1.79 -11.50
CA ILE A 23 -14.73 3.26 -11.46
C ILE A 23 -13.33 3.81 -11.69
N ASP A 24 -13.11 4.47 -12.82
CA ASP A 24 -11.84 5.16 -13.13
C ASP A 24 -12.13 6.55 -13.73
N ILE A 25 -11.26 7.51 -13.44
CA ILE A 25 -11.36 8.87 -13.98
C ILE A 25 -10.91 8.91 -15.45
N ASP A 26 -10.05 7.99 -15.85
CA ASP A 26 -9.51 7.86 -17.20
C ASP A 26 -10.29 6.80 -18.00
N PRO A 27 -11.05 7.19 -19.04
CA PRO A 27 -11.77 6.25 -19.90
C PRO A 27 -10.87 5.17 -20.50
N ALA A 28 -9.61 5.48 -20.81
CA ALA A 28 -8.68 4.55 -21.43
C ALA A 28 -8.23 3.42 -20.48
N SER A 29 -8.49 3.56 -19.18
CA SER A 29 -8.20 2.53 -18.18
C SER A 29 -9.34 1.51 -18.05
N ILE A 30 -10.55 1.83 -18.50
CA ILE A 30 -11.70 0.92 -18.43
C ILE A 30 -11.57 -0.19 -19.47
N SER A 31 -11.76 -1.43 -19.05
CA SER A 31 -11.66 -2.62 -19.90
C SER A 31 -10.34 -2.78 -20.66
N LYS A 32 -9.28 -2.08 -20.23
CA LYS A 32 -7.94 -2.17 -20.83
C LYS A 32 -7.32 -3.56 -20.63
N THR A 33 -7.39 -4.09 -19.41
CA THR A 33 -6.79 -5.38 -19.05
C THR A 33 -7.83 -6.46 -18.77
N VAL A 34 -8.86 -6.11 -18.00
CA VAL A 34 -9.93 -7.03 -17.58
C VAL A 34 -11.26 -6.48 -18.08
N LYS A 35 -12.08 -7.33 -18.70
CA LYS A 35 -13.43 -6.95 -19.16
C LYS A 35 -14.29 -6.56 -17.96
N VAL A 36 -14.83 -5.33 -17.99
CA VAL A 36 -15.68 -4.78 -16.94
C VAL A 36 -17.16 -4.96 -17.31
N ASP A 37 -17.99 -5.41 -16.37
CA ASP A 37 -19.43 -5.55 -16.57
C ASP A 37 -20.18 -4.22 -16.39
N VAL A 38 -19.75 -3.42 -15.40
CA VAL A 38 -20.32 -2.10 -15.09
C VAL A 38 -19.22 -1.04 -15.08
N PRO A 39 -18.96 -0.39 -16.23
CA PRO A 39 -17.97 0.68 -16.33
C PRO A 39 -18.55 2.02 -15.86
N ILE A 40 -17.82 2.75 -15.02
CA ILE A 40 -18.18 4.10 -14.58
C ILE A 40 -16.98 5.02 -14.79
N VAL A 41 -17.11 6.00 -15.68
CA VAL A 41 -16.09 7.04 -15.88
C VAL A 41 -16.38 8.20 -14.95
N GLY A 42 -15.44 8.53 -14.06
CA GLY A 42 -15.55 9.71 -13.22
C GLY A 42 -14.63 9.72 -12.00
N ASP A 43 -14.61 10.86 -11.32
CA ASP A 43 -13.89 10.99 -10.04
C ASP A 43 -14.51 10.06 -8.98
N VAL A 44 -13.69 9.16 -8.43
CA VAL A 44 -14.15 8.13 -7.48
C VAL A 44 -14.80 8.72 -6.23
N LYS A 45 -14.37 9.90 -5.76
CA LYS A 45 -14.96 10.55 -4.58
C LYS A 45 -16.37 11.06 -4.89
N LEU A 46 -16.60 11.61 -6.09
CA LEU A 46 -17.94 12.02 -6.51
C LEU A 46 -18.87 10.82 -6.73
N VAL A 47 -18.38 9.78 -7.42
CA VAL A 47 -19.14 8.55 -7.66
C VAL A 47 -19.54 7.88 -6.34
N LEU A 48 -18.61 7.72 -5.40
CA LEU A 48 -18.92 7.13 -4.09
C LEU A 48 -19.94 7.95 -3.29
N LYS A 49 -19.90 9.29 -3.36
CA LYS A 49 -20.92 10.14 -2.73
C LYS A 49 -22.32 9.87 -3.30
N GLN A 50 -22.43 9.76 -4.62
CA GLN A 50 -23.69 9.44 -5.29
C GLN A 50 -24.19 8.05 -4.91
N MET A 51 -23.32 7.04 -4.95
CA MET A 51 -23.64 5.67 -4.53
C MET A 51 -24.13 5.63 -3.07
N LEU A 52 -23.48 6.35 -2.15
CA LEU A 52 -23.91 6.45 -0.76
C LEU A 52 -25.28 7.14 -0.60
N SER A 53 -25.59 8.15 -1.42
CA SER A 53 -26.92 8.78 -1.43
C SER A 53 -27.99 7.78 -1.83
N VAL A 54 -27.77 7.06 -2.94
CA VAL A 54 -28.68 6.01 -3.40
C VAL A 54 -28.84 4.92 -2.34
N LEU A 55 -27.75 4.46 -1.73
CA LEU A 55 -27.80 3.43 -0.68
C LEU A 55 -28.61 3.87 0.57
N LYS A 56 -28.62 5.17 0.91
CA LYS A 56 -29.42 5.69 2.04
C LYS A 56 -30.92 5.67 1.74
N GLU A 57 -31.30 5.98 0.49
CA GLU A 57 -32.68 5.96 0.03
C GLU A 57 -33.19 4.53 -0.21
N HIS A 58 -32.27 3.62 -0.53
CA HIS A 58 -32.59 2.24 -0.85
C HIS A 58 -32.91 1.42 0.40
N LYS A 59 -34.12 0.86 0.47
CA LYS A 59 -34.60 0.10 1.63
C LYS A 59 -34.03 -1.33 1.73
N LYS A 60 -33.54 -1.90 0.62
CA LYS A 60 -32.97 -3.26 0.63
C LYS A 60 -31.56 -3.22 1.22
N LYS A 61 -31.34 -4.05 2.24
CA LYS A 61 -30.02 -4.32 2.82
C LYS A 61 -29.50 -5.67 2.34
N PRO A 62 -28.17 -5.89 2.32
CA PRO A 62 -27.61 -7.21 2.05
C PRO A 62 -28.13 -8.24 3.07
N SER A 63 -28.26 -9.50 2.64
CA SER A 63 -28.66 -10.59 3.52
C SER A 63 -27.65 -10.76 4.65
N LYS A 64 -28.11 -10.64 5.91
CA LYS A 64 -27.26 -10.87 7.10
C LYS A 64 -26.63 -12.25 7.10
N LYS A 65 -27.39 -13.28 6.67
CA LYS A 65 -26.90 -14.67 6.56
C LYS A 65 -25.79 -14.78 5.52
N ALA A 66 -25.97 -14.17 4.35
CA ALA A 66 -24.95 -14.19 3.29
C ALA A 66 -23.67 -13.45 3.71
N LEU A 67 -23.81 -12.27 4.34
CA LEU A 67 -22.68 -11.52 4.87
C LEU A 67 -21.93 -12.31 5.95
N SER A 68 -22.64 -12.95 6.88
CA SER A 68 -22.03 -13.76 7.93
C SER A 68 -21.25 -14.95 7.35
N ALA A 69 -21.81 -15.64 6.35
CA ALA A 69 -21.12 -16.74 5.67
C ALA A 69 -19.88 -16.26 4.92
N TRP A 70 -19.95 -15.09 4.28
CA TRP A 70 -18.82 -14.48 3.59
C TRP A 70 -17.69 -14.11 4.55
N TRP A 71 -18.00 -13.43 5.66
CA TRP A 71 -17.01 -13.08 6.67
C TRP A 71 -16.38 -14.31 7.32
N SER A 72 -17.18 -15.35 7.62
CA SER A 72 -16.65 -16.61 8.15
C SER A 72 -15.63 -17.26 7.21
N ARG A 73 -15.87 -17.20 5.89
CA ARG A 73 -14.90 -17.70 4.90
C ARG A 73 -13.63 -16.87 4.86
N ILE A 74 -13.72 -15.55 4.99
CA ILE A 74 -12.55 -14.66 5.06
C ILE A 74 -11.71 -14.97 6.31
N GLU A 75 -12.33 -15.17 7.47
CA GLU A 75 -11.59 -15.51 8.69
C GLU A 75 -10.85 -16.85 8.56
N GLN A 76 -11.48 -17.87 7.96
CA GLN A 76 -10.80 -19.15 7.66
C GLN A 76 -9.54 -18.97 6.79
N TRP A 77 -9.54 -18.03 5.85
CA TRP A 77 -8.34 -17.73 5.06
C TRP A 77 -7.27 -16.99 5.87
N ARG A 78 -7.68 -16.13 6.81
CA ARG A 78 -6.73 -15.42 7.69
C ARG A 78 -6.07 -16.34 8.71
N GLU A 79 -6.76 -17.41 9.12
CA GLU A 79 -6.22 -18.44 10.02
C GLU A 79 -4.95 -19.11 9.47
N ALA A 80 -4.75 -19.12 8.15
CA ALA A 80 -3.52 -19.63 7.54
C ALA A 80 -2.26 -18.84 7.95
N ASN A 81 -2.43 -17.62 8.47
CA ASN A 81 -1.37 -16.75 8.99
C ASN A 81 -0.13 -16.70 8.09
N CYS A 82 -0.34 -16.43 6.79
CA CYS A 82 0.69 -16.53 5.77
C CYS A 82 1.83 -15.51 5.89
N LEU A 83 1.72 -14.54 6.81
CA LEU A 83 2.77 -13.56 7.11
C LEU A 83 3.58 -13.92 8.37
N GLU A 84 3.31 -15.05 9.01
CA GLU A 84 4.09 -15.50 10.16
C GLU A 84 5.55 -15.72 9.80
N PHE A 85 6.46 -15.37 10.71
CA PHE A 85 7.89 -15.55 10.56
C PHE A 85 8.52 -15.94 11.89
N ASP A 86 9.70 -16.56 11.85
CA ASP A 86 10.46 -16.96 13.04
C ASP A 86 10.89 -15.75 13.88
N ARG A 87 10.22 -15.55 15.01
CA ARG A 87 10.46 -14.45 15.97
C ARG A 87 11.54 -14.78 17.01
N ASP A 88 11.87 -16.05 17.19
CA ASP A 88 12.82 -16.53 18.20
C ASP A 88 14.24 -16.69 17.62
N SER A 89 14.42 -16.29 16.36
CA SER A 89 15.70 -16.32 15.68
C SER A 89 16.77 -15.48 16.39
N GLU A 90 17.98 -16.01 16.48
CA GLU A 90 19.14 -15.26 16.99
C GLU A 90 19.54 -14.08 16.08
N VAL A 91 19.12 -14.11 14.81
CA VAL A 91 19.36 -13.05 13.83
C VAL A 91 18.10 -12.22 13.63
N ILE A 92 18.26 -10.90 13.62
CA ILE A 92 17.16 -9.95 13.40
C ILE A 92 16.48 -10.23 12.06
N LYS A 93 15.18 -10.51 12.11
CA LYS A 93 14.35 -10.65 10.91
C LYS A 93 13.92 -9.27 10.38
N PRO A 94 14.04 -8.98 9.08
CA PRO A 94 13.59 -7.72 8.49
C PRO A 94 12.13 -7.38 8.80
N GLN A 95 11.26 -8.38 8.84
CA GLN A 95 9.84 -8.24 9.20
C GLN A 95 9.68 -7.65 10.61
N ALA A 96 10.43 -8.17 11.59
CA ALA A 96 10.42 -7.68 12.96
C ALA A 96 10.86 -6.21 13.06
N VAL A 97 11.84 -5.80 12.24
CA VAL A 97 12.31 -4.42 12.20
C VAL A 97 11.20 -3.46 11.75
N VAL A 98 10.44 -3.85 10.72
CA VAL A 98 9.30 -3.07 10.22
C VAL A 98 8.17 -3.01 11.24
N GLU A 99 7.85 -4.14 11.90
CA GLU A 99 6.85 -4.17 12.98
C GLU A 99 7.26 -3.26 14.14
N GLN A 100 8.51 -3.32 14.58
CA GLN A 100 9.01 -2.44 15.64
C GLN A 100 8.97 -0.98 15.22
N LEU A 101 9.29 -0.67 13.96
CA LEU A 101 9.12 0.68 13.42
C LEU A 101 7.67 1.14 13.53
N TYR A 102 6.70 0.30 13.12
CA TYR A 102 5.27 0.60 13.24
C TYR A 102 4.86 0.87 14.70
N GLN A 103 5.32 0.05 15.65
CA GLN A 103 5.01 0.23 17.08
C GLN A 103 5.56 1.56 17.62
N VAL A 104 6.82 1.90 17.34
CA VAL A 104 7.43 3.12 17.88
C VAL A 104 6.90 4.39 17.23
N THR A 105 6.44 4.33 15.97
CA THR A 105 5.81 5.46 15.27
C THR A 105 4.29 5.50 15.48
N LYS A 106 3.72 4.48 16.14
CA LYS A 106 2.27 4.29 16.31
C LYS A 106 1.52 4.33 14.98
N GLY A 107 2.15 3.83 13.91
CA GLY A 107 1.59 3.83 12.56
C GLY A 107 1.43 5.19 11.88
N ASP A 108 1.84 6.31 12.50
CA ASP A 108 1.56 7.65 11.95
C ASP A 108 2.71 8.25 11.13
N ALA A 109 3.89 7.60 11.11
CA ALA A 109 5.01 8.06 10.30
C ALA A 109 4.75 7.93 8.80
N TYR A 110 5.38 8.81 8.03
CA TYR A 110 5.48 8.66 6.58
C TYR A 110 6.61 7.68 6.28
N ILE A 111 6.29 6.64 5.54
CA ILE A 111 7.23 5.61 5.12
C ILE A 111 7.53 5.79 3.65
N THR A 112 8.82 5.95 3.35
CA THR A 112 9.34 5.84 2.01
C THR A 112 10.08 4.52 1.86
N SER A 113 10.11 3.98 0.66
CA SER A 113 10.86 2.78 0.36
C SER A 113 11.46 2.82 -1.01
N ASP A 114 12.63 2.21 -1.11
CA ASP A 114 13.21 1.75 -2.37
C ASP A 114 12.48 0.49 -2.88
N VAL A 115 13.11 -0.23 -3.80
CA VAL A 115 12.50 -1.36 -4.52
C VAL A 115 13.30 -2.63 -4.26
N GLY A 116 12.62 -3.68 -3.83
CA GLY A 116 13.23 -4.96 -3.46
C GLY A 116 12.45 -5.70 -2.37
N GLN A 117 13.08 -6.66 -1.69
CA GLN A 117 12.43 -7.40 -0.61
C GLN A 117 12.01 -6.49 0.56
N HIS A 118 12.86 -5.51 0.91
CA HIS A 118 12.59 -4.52 1.97
C HIS A 118 11.29 -3.73 1.70
N GLN A 119 10.99 -3.43 0.44
CA GLN A 119 9.75 -2.78 0.02
C GLN A 119 8.53 -3.65 0.31
N MET A 120 8.64 -4.96 0.08
CA MET A 120 7.55 -5.90 0.34
C MET A 120 7.34 -6.06 1.84
N PHE A 121 8.42 -6.15 2.62
CA PHE A 121 8.31 -6.18 4.09
C PHE A 121 7.67 -4.89 4.64
N ALA A 122 8.05 -3.73 4.12
CA ALA A 122 7.41 -2.47 4.47
C ALA A 122 5.90 -2.47 4.16
N ALA A 123 5.50 -2.94 2.97
CA ALA A 123 4.11 -2.99 2.56
C ALA A 123 3.28 -4.04 3.33
N GLN A 124 3.90 -5.13 3.78
CA GLN A 124 3.22 -6.23 4.48
C GLN A 124 3.12 -6.01 6.00
N PHE A 125 4.15 -5.44 6.62
CA PHE A 125 4.29 -5.38 8.08
C PHE A 125 4.14 -3.98 8.69
N TYR A 126 4.12 -2.90 7.88
CA TYR A 126 3.78 -1.57 8.37
C TYR A 126 2.33 -1.24 8.01
N HIS A 127 1.45 -1.15 9.01
CA HIS A 127 0.04 -0.84 8.75
C HIS A 127 -0.19 0.66 8.51
N PHE A 128 -1.00 1.00 7.50
CA PHE A 128 -1.25 2.38 7.08
C PHE A 128 -2.73 2.76 7.23
N ASP A 129 -3.06 3.56 8.24
CA ASP A 129 -4.43 4.00 8.50
C ASP A 129 -4.84 5.27 7.74
N LYS A 130 -3.86 6.00 7.19
CA LYS A 130 -4.06 7.27 6.48
C LYS A 130 -3.50 7.20 5.05
N PRO A 131 -4.16 7.84 4.07
CA PRO A 131 -3.61 7.95 2.73
C PRO A 131 -2.31 8.76 2.77
N ARG A 132 -1.45 8.57 1.75
CA ARG A 132 -0.17 9.29 1.59
C ARG A 132 0.85 9.02 2.70
N ARG A 133 0.68 7.95 3.48
CA ARG A 133 1.68 7.46 4.44
C ARG A 133 2.68 6.47 3.84
N TRP A 134 2.36 5.89 2.69
CA TRP A 134 3.24 5.01 1.92
C TRP A 134 3.65 5.69 0.62
N ILE A 135 4.95 6.03 0.49
CA ILE A 135 5.52 6.72 -0.67
C ILE A 135 6.54 5.79 -1.32
N ASN A 136 6.20 5.26 -2.49
CA ASN A 136 7.00 4.23 -3.11
C ASN A 136 6.85 4.20 -4.64
N SER A 137 7.91 3.82 -5.34
CA SER A 137 7.91 3.63 -6.80
C SER A 137 7.37 2.25 -7.16
N GLY A 138 6.04 2.15 -7.31
CA GLY A 138 5.36 0.89 -7.63
C GLY A 138 5.47 0.50 -9.11
N GLY A 139 4.96 1.34 -10.01
CA GLY A 139 4.83 1.03 -11.44
C GLY A 139 6.16 0.80 -12.14
N LEU A 140 7.08 1.78 -12.06
CA LEU A 140 8.41 1.66 -12.68
C LEU A 140 9.37 0.80 -11.86
N GLY A 141 9.25 0.78 -10.53
CA GLY A 141 10.14 0.01 -9.68
C GLY A 141 11.56 0.59 -9.61
N THR A 142 11.68 1.91 -9.43
CA THR A 142 12.97 2.61 -9.44
C THR A 142 13.73 2.47 -8.11
N MET A 143 14.91 1.84 -8.13
CA MET A 143 15.87 1.85 -7.02
C MET A 143 16.52 3.24 -6.85
N GLY A 144 16.87 3.61 -5.62
CA GLY A 144 17.38 4.95 -5.28
C GLY A 144 16.29 6.01 -5.06
N PHE A 145 15.01 5.62 -5.15
CA PHE A 145 13.86 6.48 -4.94
C PHE A 145 13.63 6.84 -3.46
N GLY A 146 13.87 5.89 -2.55
CA GLY A 146 13.41 5.95 -1.16
C GLY A 146 13.96 7.16 -0.40
N LEU A 147 15.27 7.41 -0.51
CA LEU A 147 15.95 8.48 0.19
C LEU A 147 15.56 9.90 -0.31
N PRO A 148 15.64 10.23 -1.62
CA PRO A 148 15.16 11.50 -2.14
C PRO A 148 13.68 11.76 -1.81
N ALA A 149 12.84 10.72 -1.87
CA ALA A 149 11.43 10.82 -1.49
C ALA A 149 11.27 11.17 0.00
N ALA A 150 12.07 10.58 0.89
CA ALA A 150 12.04 10.90 2.32
C ALA A 150 12.37 12.37 2.59
N ILE A 151 13.38 12.91 1.88
CA ILE A 151 13.75 14.33 1.95
C ILE A 151 12.55 15.20 1.52
N GLY A 152 11.93 14.90 0.38
CA GLY A 152 10.77 15.64 -0.11
C GLY A 152 9.59 15.63 0.87
N VAL A 153 9.28 14.47 1.46
CA VAL A 153 8.25 14.35 2.50
C VAL A 153 8.60 15.20 3.71
N LYS A 154 9.85 15.17 4.16
CA LYS A 154 10.27 15.92 5.34
C LYS A 154 10.24 17.43 5.12
N LEU A 155 10.56 17.90 3.91
CA LEU A 155 10.40 19.31 3.53
C LEU A 155 8.92 19.74 3.52
N ALA A 156 8.02 18.86 3.04
CA ALA A 156 6.58 19.13 3.03
C ALA A 156 5.93 19.02 4.42
N HIS A 157 6.50 18.20 5.32
CA HIS A 157 5.99 17.92 6.66
C HIS A 157 7.12 17.95 7.72
N PRO A 158 7.63 19.13 8.09
CA PRO A 158 8.82 19.27 8.95
C PRO A 158 8.68 18.63 10.34
N GLU A 159 7.46 18.61 10.90
CA GLU A 159 7.21 18.06 12.24
C GLU A 159 6.85 16.57 12.21
N ALA A 160 6.56 16.00 11.04
CA ALA A 160 6.17 14.60 10.95
C ALA A 160 7.39 13.67 11.07
N ASP A 161 7.16 12.50 11.65
CA ASP A 161 8.14 11.42 11.58
C ASP A 161 8.16 10.83 10.16
N VAL A 162 9.37 10.67 9.63
CA VAL A 162 9.63 10.11 8.30
C VAL A 162 10.70 9.04 8.45
N ALA A 163 10.43 7.87 7.89
CA ALA A 163 11.37 6.76 7.85
C ALA A 163 11.55 6.25 6.42
N CYS A 164 12.80 6.04 6.03
CA CYS A 164 13.15 5.41 4.76
C CYS A 164 13.57 3.96 5.04
N ILE A 165 12.83 3.01 4.47
CA ILE A 165 13.16 1.58 4.49
C ILE A 165 13.81 1.25 3.16
N THR A 166 15.09 0.90 3.17
CA THR A 166 15.88 0.78 1.94
C THR A 166 16.80 -0.45 2.00
N GLY A 167 17.17 -0.97 0.84
CA GLY A 167 18.21 -2.00 0.73
C GLY A 167 19.57 -1.38 0.48
N GLU A 168 20.63 -2.10 0.80
CA GLU A 168 22.03 -1.70 0.66
C GLU A 168 22.39 -1.27 -0.77
N ALA A 169 21.92 -1.99 -1.78
CA ALA A 169 22.17 -1.63 -3.17
C ALA A 169 21.38 -0.38 -3.60
N SER A 170 20.14 -0.22 -3.09
CA SER A 170 19.28 0.91 -3.46
C SER A 170 19.76 2.20 -2.83
N ILE A 171 20.14 2.18 -1.55
CA ILE A 171 20.61 3.40 -0.86
C ILE A 171 21.89 3.94 -1.50
N GLN A 172 22.77 3.05 -1.97
CA GLN A 172 24.01 3.45 -2.66
C GLN A 172 23.77 4.26 -3.92
N MET A 173 22.65 4.05 -4.64
CA MET A 173 22.37 4.75 -5.90
C MET A 173 22.17 6.26 -5.71
N CYS A 174 21.66 6.68 -4.55
CA CYS A 174 21.41 8.07 -4.24
C CYS A 174 21.99 8.50 -2.88
N ILE A 175 23.06 7.85 -2.42
CA ILE A 175 23.65 8.12 -1.11
C ILE A 175 24.19 9.55 -0.98
N GLN A 176 24.58 10.17 -2.09
CA GLN A 176 25.04 11.57 -2.12
C GLN A 176 23.99 12.57 -1.61
N GLU A 177 22.69 12.20 -1.66
CA GLU A 177 21.60 13.03 -1.14
C GLU A 177 21.66 13.19 0.39
N LEU A 178 22.46 12.36 1.08
CA LEU A 178 22.73 12.55 2.51
C LEU A 178 23.36 13.92 2.80
N LEU A 179 24.09 14.51 1.85
CA LEU A 179 24.68 15.84 1.98
C LEU A 179 23.64 16.95 2.13
N ILE A 180 22.40 16.71 1.69
CA ILE A 180 21.28 17.65 1.84
C ILE A 180 20.79 17.68 3.30
N PHE A 181 20.94 16.59 4.08
CA PHE A 181 20.52 16.56 5.49
C PHE A 181 21.31 17.50 6.39
N GLY A 182 22.61 17.65 6.12
CA GLY A 182 23.54 18.38 6.98
C GLY A 182 23.22 19.86 7.15
N LYS A 183 22.24 20.40 6.41
CA LYS A 183 21.93 21.83 6.42
C LYS A 183 20.72 22.28 7.25
N ASP A 184 19.78 21.41 7.67
CA ASP A 184 18.69 21.77 8.63
C ASP A 184 17.59 20.69 8.81
N THR A 185 17.72 19.47 8.25
CA THR A 185 16.56 18.55 8.08
C THR A 185 16.60 17.34 9.01
N LYS A 186 15.66 17.25 9.97
CA LYS A 186 15.54 16.15 10.95
C LYS A 186 14.81 14.91 10.40
N VAL A 187 15.44 14.10 9.53
CA VAL A 187 14.96 12.73 9.26
C VAL A 187 15.48 11.80 10.35
N LYS A 188 14.58 11.09 11.03
CA LYS A 188 14.91 10.44 12.30
C LYS A 188 15.44 9.01 12.15
N LYS A 189 15.15 8.28 11.07
CA LYS A 189 15.47 6.83 10.99
C LYS A 189 15.70 6.35 9.55
N PHE A 190 16.89 5.81 9.30
CA PHE A 190 17.19 4.97 8.14
C PHE A 190 17.23 3.52 8.62
N LEU A 191 16.50 2.65 7.93
CA LEU A 191 16.53 1.22 8.18
C LEU A 191 17.03 0.57 6.90
N THR A 192 18.29 0.12 6.97
CA THR A 192 18.98 -0.73 6.00
C THR A 192 18.94 -2.16 6.49
#